data_AF-A0AAD9GSG5-F1
#
_entry.id   AF-A0AAD9GSG5-F1
#
_cell.length_a   1.000
_cell.length_b   1.000
_cell.length_c   1.000
_cell.angle_alpha   90.00
_cell.angle_beta   90.00
_cell.angle_gamma   90.00
#
_symmetry.space_group_name_H-M   'P 1'
#
loop_
_entity.id
_entity.type
_entity.pdbx_description
1 polymer ?
#
loop_
_entity_poly.entity_id
_entity_poly.type
_entity_poly.pdbx_seq_one_letter_code
_entity_poly.pdbx_strand_id
1 'polypeptide(L)'
;MKSEVESYNNWILDHLVQNKGHIIYCIRWDSDKKLTKDIATKLQPMLMRQHAAWNHWLVGYNCWPYDEVKVNVVGIAVKDKYLLGWNDDSLGKVNVGDLDKDCSPQCPEVCYRGEDDYSGKWSESSGCDGKPFDISLWPKERYGGIGTYWGQQVDIDDMLGNLDNKILDVLSHEMGHIFGLPDFFQEPKPANFKPCLMDGLAATTVQATDGWVLRRVLDSKKPNFHF
;
A
#
# COMPACT_ATOMS: atom_id res chain seq x y z
N MET A 1 14.41 10.35 -2.17
CA MET A 1 13.47 9.63 -3.04
C MET A 1 14.24 8.49 -3.68
N LYS A 2 13.65 7.30 -3.79
CA LYS A 2 14.27 6.16 -4.48
C LYS A 2 14.46 6.51 -5.97
N SER A 3 15.60 6.17 -6.56
CA SER A 3 15.92 6.55 -7.96
C SER A 3 14.91 6.00 -8.99
N GLU A 4 14.33 4.84 -8.69
CA GLU A 4 13.34 4.16 -9.54
C GLU A 4 11.99 4.90 -9.62
N VAL A 5 11.74 5.84 -8.72
CA VAL A 5 10.49 6.59 -8.67
C VAL A 5 10.31 7.41 -9.94
N GLU A 6 11.37 8.06 -10.43
CA GLU A 6 11.27 8.93 -11.61
C GLU A 6 11.01 8.15 -12.90
N SER A 7 11.54 6.93 -13.01
CA SER A 7 11.52 6.13 -14.23
C SER A 7 10.28 5.25 -14.39
N TYR A 8 9.56 4.95 -13.30
CA TYR A 8 8.45 4.01 -13.30
C TYR A 8 7.15 4.68 -12.88
N ASN A 9 6.08 4.61 -13.66
CA ASN A 9 4.79 5.26 -13.38
C ASN A 9 3.75 4.33 -12.73
N ASN A 10 4.20 3.50 -11.79
CA ASN A 10 3.33 2.56 -11.10
C ASN A 10 3.41 2.71 -9.56
N TRP A 11 3.84 3.87 -9.08
CA TRP A 11 3.86 4.16 -7.66
C TRP A 11 2.49 4.64 -7.20
N ILE A 12 2.29 4.68 -5.89
CA ILE A 12 0.99 5.05 -5.32
C ILE A 12 0.46 6.41 -5.80
N LEU A 13 1.33 7.41 -6.02
CA LEU A 13 0.88 8.70 -6.53
C LEU A 13 0.33 8.57 -7.95
N ASP A 14 0.93 7.74 -8.78
CA ASP A 14 0.47 7.46 -10.15
C ASP A 14 -0.95 6.83 -10.10
N HIS A 15 -1.14 5.83 -9.22
CA HIS A 15 -2.48 5.24 -8.99
C HIS A 15 -3.50 6.25 -8.46
N LEU A 16 -3.12 7.10 -7.50
CA LEU A 16 -4.03 8.11 -6.95
C LEU A 16 -4.44 9.13 -8.00
N VAL A 17 -3.53 9.55 -8.88
CA VAL A 17 -3.87 10.45 -9.99
C VAL A 17 -4.78 9.74 -10.98
N GLN A 18 -4.40 8.55 -11.45
CA GLN A 18 -5.16 7.77 -12.42
C GLN A 18 -6.59 7.47 -11.92
N ASN A 19 -6.72 7.12 -10.65
CA ASN A 19 -7.99 6.70 -10.04
C ASN A 19 -8.69 7.84 -9.27
N LYS A 20 -8.29 9.11 -9.46
CA LYS A 20 -8.96 10.29 -8.89
C LYS A 20 -9.09 10.26 -7.36
N GLY A 21 -8.00 9.95 -6.66
CA GLY A 21 -7.91 9.88 -5.20
C GLY A 21 -8.39 8.55 -4.61
N HIS A 22 -8.65 7.55 -5.44
CA HIS A 22 -8.98 6.19 -4.99
C HIS A 22 -7.76 5.27 -5.06
N ILE A 23 -7.65 4.37 -4.10
CA ILE A 23 -6.70 3.27 -4.12
C ILE A 23 -7.43 1.96 -3.80
N ILE A 24 -7.20 0.94 -4.62
CA ILE A 24 -7.89 -0.34 -4.50
C ILE A 24 -6.89 -1.42 -4.08
N TYR A 25 -7.20 -2.09 -2.98
CA TYR A 25 -6.39 -3.14 -2.38
C TYR A 25 -6.93 -4.53 -2.69
N CYS A 26 -6.01 -5.47 -2.88
CA CYS A 26 -6.26 -6.88 -2.66
C CYS A 26 -5.39 -7.41 -1.50
N ILE A 27 -6.00 -8.13 -0.55
CA ILE A 27 -5.29 -8.69 0.60
C ILE A 27 -4.73 -10.06 0.24
N ARG A 28 -3.42 -10.26 0.36
CA ARG A 28 -2.74 -11.54 0.20
C ARG A 28 -2.43 -12.11 1.58
N TRP A 29 -3.34 -12.90 2.14
CA TRP A 29 -3.24 -13.39 3.52
C TRP A 29 -2.25 -14.55 3.63
N ASP A 30 -0.96 -14.22 3.73
CA ASP A 30 0.17 -15.15 3.73
C ASP A 30 0.51 -15.64 5.15
N SER A 31 -0.47 -16.24 5.82
CA SER A 31 -0.33 -16.77 7.18
C SER A 31 -1.24 -17.97 7.41
N ASP A 32 -0.88 -18.80 8.39
CA ASP A 32 -1.64 -19.96 8.85
C ASP A 32 -2.70 -19.58 9.90
N LYS A 33 -2.70 -18.31 10.34
CA LYS A 33 -3.70 -17.77 11.26
C LYS A 33 -5.06 -17.66 10.59
N LYS A 34 -6.12 -17.90 11.38
CA LYS A 34 -7.49 -17.70 10.92
C LYS A 34 -7.75 -16.21 10.67
N LEU A 35 -8.22 -15.89 9.48
CA LEU A 35 -8.78 -14.60 9.14
C LEU A 35 -10.27 -14.62 9.49
N THR A 36 -10.64 -14.03 10.62
CA THR A 36 -12.05 -13.93 11.03
C THR A 36 -12.75 -12.79 10.28
N LYS A 37 -14.09 -12.85 10.20
CA LYS A 37 -14.88 -11.77 9.58
C LYS A 37 -14.62 -10.42 10.26
N ASP A 38 -14.52 -10.41 11.59
CA ASP A 38 -14.22 -9.21 12.37
C ASP A 38 -12.86 -8.61 12.02
N ILE A 39 -11.80 -9.43 11.94
CA ILE A 39 -10.47 -8.96 11.51
C ILE A 39 -10.54 -8.39 10.10
N ALA A 40 -11.13 -9.12 9.16
CA ALA A 40 -11.21 -8.72 7.77
C ALA A 40 -11.97 -7.40 7.58
N THR A 41 -13.06 -7.17 8.33
CA THR A 41 -13.80 -5.89 8.29
C THR A 41 -12.99 -4.69 8.77
N LYS A 42 -11.96 -4.89 9.60
CA LYS A 42 -11.08 -3.83 10.11
C LYS A 42 -9.96 -3.43 9.15
N LEU A 43 -9.61 -4.28 8.18
CA LEU A 43 -8.48 -4.04 7.28
C LEU A 43 -8.64 -2.77 6.44
N GLN A 44 -9.80 -2.56 5.82
CA GLN A 44 -10.04 -1.36 5.02
C GLN A 44 -10.00 -0.08 5.87
N PRO A 45 -10.74 0.05 7.00
CA PRO A 45 -10.62 1.20 7.88
C PRO A 45 -9.20 1.44 8.40
N MET A 46 -8.45 0.38 8.68
CA MET A 46 -7.05 0.49 9.10
C MET A 46 -6.19 1.11 8.00
N LEU A 47 -6.29 0.62 6.77
CA LEU A 47 -5.58 1.16 5.61
C LEU A 47 -5.96 2.63 5.36
N MET A 48 -7.25 2.97 5.45
CA MET A 48 -7.72 4.36 5.31
C MET A 48 -7.00 5.32 6.27
N ARG A 49 -6.79 4.91 7.54
CA ARG A 49 -6.07 5.74 8.51
C ARG A 49 -4.61 5.95 8.12
N GLN A 50 -3.94 4.91 7.61
CA GLN A 50 -2.54 5.02 7.18
C GLN A 50 -2.42 5.94 5.95
N HIS A 51 -3.29 5.79 4.95
CA HIS A 51 -3.32 6.67 3.77
C HIS A 51 -3.60 8.13 4.15
N ALA A 52 -4.54 8.36 5.08
CA ALA A 52 -4.84 9.71 5.56
C ALA A 52 -3.62 10.39 6.22
N ALA A 53 -2.82 9.63 6.98
CA ALA A 53 -1.62 10.16 7.64
C ALA A 53 -0.57 10.66 6.65
N TRP A 54 -0.38 9.95 5.55
CA TRP A 54 0.52 10.36 4.47
C TRP A 54 -0.08 11.47 3.61
N ASN A 55 -1.34 11.33 3.17
CA ASN A 55 -2.01 12.31 2.32
C ASN A 55 -2.12 13.69 2.96
N HIS A 56 -2.21 13.77 4.30
CA HIS A 56 -2.21 15.02 5.06
C HIS A 56 -1.10 15.99 4.63
N TRP A 57 0.08 15.48 4.28
CA TRP A 57 1.22 16.31 3.90
C TRP A 57 1.12 16.88 2.48
N LEU A 58 0.25 16.32 1.63
CA LEU A 58 0.03 16.76 0.26
C LEU A 58 -1.13 17.75 0.13
N VAL A 59 -2.10 17.72 1.06
CA VAL A 59 -3.25 18.64 1.05
C VAL A 59 -2.78 20.10 1.01
N GLY A 60 -3.27 20.86 0.03
CA GLY A 60 -2.91 22.26 -0.20
C GLY A 60 -1.50 22.49 -0.78
N TYR A 61 -0.74 21.43 -1.07
CA TYR A 61 0.60 21.54 -1.65
C TYR A 61 0.58 21.27 -3.16
N ASN A 62 1.24 22.13 -3.92
CA ASN A 62 1.52 21.94 -5.35
C ASN A 62 0.30 21.49 -6.20
N CYS A 63 -0.87 22.09 -5.94
CA CYS A 63 -2.14 21.80 -6.60
C CYS A 63 -2.63 20.34 -6.47
N TRP A 64 -2.21 19.63 -5.42
CA TRP A 64 -2.75 18.30 -5.13
C TRP A 64 -4.27 18.36 -4.91
N PRO A 65 -5.08 17.64 -5.70
CA PRO A 65 -6.54 17.85 -5.71
C PRO A 65 -7.31 16.96 -4.71
N TYR A 66 -6.60 16.10 -3.96
CA TYR A 66 -7.24 15.09 -3.12
C TYR A 66 -7.10 15.43 -1.64
N ASP A 67 -8.17 15.98 -1.05
CA ASP A 67 -8.26 16.21 0.39
C ASP A 67 -8.37 14.90 1.18
N GLU A 68 -8.87 13.84 0.53
CA GLU A 68 -9.03 12.50 1.08
C GLU A 68 -8.56 11.44 0.07
N VAL A 69 -7.93 10.38 0.56
CA VAL A 69 -7.67 9.15 -0.19
C VAL A 69 -8.70 8.10 0.19
N LYS A 70 -9.45 7.61 -0.80
CA LYS A 70 -10.47 6.57 -0.61
C LYS A 70 -9.88 5.20 -0.84
N VAL A 71 -9.94 4.33 0.17
CA VAL A 71 -9.43 2.96 0.09
C VAL A 71 -10.60 1.99 -0.08
N ASN A 72 -10.46 1.04 -1.01
CA ASN A 72 -11.39 -0.10 -1.15
C ASN A 72 -10.62 -1.41 -1.12
N VAL A 73 -11.05 -2.37 -0.30
CA VAL A 73 -10.58 -3.76 -0.40
C VAL A 73 -11.56 -4.54 -1.26
N VAL A 74 -11.10 -5.08 -2.39
CA VAL A 74 -11.99 -5.74 -3.38
C VAL A 74 -11.79 -7.24 -3.48
N GLY A 75 -10.70 -7.76 -2.94
CA GLY A 75 -10.42 -9.18 -2.94
C GLY A 75 -9.50 -9.59 -1.80
N ILE A 76 -9.58 -10.88 -1.47
CA ILE A 76 -8.74 -11.55 -0.49
C ILE A 76 -8.24 -12.83 -1.13
N ALA A 77 -6.93 -13.08 -1.07
CA ALA A 77 -6.31 -14.32 -1.46
C ALA A 77 -5.84 -15.08 -0.21
N VAL A 78 -6.17 -16.37 -0.12
CA VAL A 78 -5.73 -17.28 0.94
C VAL A 78 -5.21 -18.58 0.32
N LYS A 79 -4.26 -19.22 1.00
CA LYS A 79 -3.76 -20.54 0.56
C LYS A 79 -4.80 -21.64 0.69
N ASP A 80 -5.69 -21.54 1.68
CA ASP A 80 -6.73 -22.53 1.97
C ASP A 80 -7.99 -21.87 2.53
N LYS A 81 -9.16 -22.32 2.07
CA LYS A 81 -10.48 -21.86 2.53
C LYS A 81 -10.68 -22.06 4.03
N TYR A 82 -10.06 -23.08 4.63
CA TYR A 82 -10.15 -23.31 6.08
C TYR A 82 -9.63 -22.11 6.87
N LEU A 83 -8.76 -21.27 6.33
CA LEU A 83 -8.25 -20.08 7.02
C LEU A 83 -9.32 -19.00 7.22
N LEU A 84 -10.42 -19.05 6.48
CA LEU A 84 -11.48 -18.04 6.52
C LEU A 84 -12.52 -18.37 7.60
N GLY A 85 -12.83 -17.37 8.41
CA GLY A 85 -13.91 -17.42 9.40
C GLY A 85 -15.30 -17.10 8.84
N TRP A 86 -15.46 -17.04 7.52
CA TRP A 86 -16.73 -16.82 6.81
C TRP A 86 -16.74 -17.61 5.50
N ASN A 87 -17.93 -17.73 4.88
CA ASN A 87 -18.14 -18.52 3.67
C ASN A 87 -19.03 -17.83 2.62
N ASP A 88 -19.24 -16.51 2.76
CA ASP A 88 -20.00 -15.64 1.86
C ASP A 88 -19.07 -14.63 1.14
N ASP A 89 -19.63 -13.88 0.18
CA ASP A 89 -18.89 -12.84 -0.57
C ASP A 89 -19.01 -11.44 0.05
N SER A 90 -19.39 -11.35 1.34
CA SER A 90 -19.68 -10.05 1.99
C SER A 90 -18.47 -9.12 2.13
N LEU A 91 -17.26 -9.65 1.92
CA LEU A 91 -15.98 -8.94 2.06
C LEU A 91 -15.19 -8.89 0.74
N GLY A 92 -15.88 -9.03 -0.39
CA GLY A 92 -15.27 -9.07 -1.72
C GLY A 92 -14.93 -10.49 -2.16
N LYS A 93 -14.33 -10.60 -3.34
CA LYS A 93 -14.04 -11.90 -3.95
C LYS A 93 -12.90 -12.60 -3.21
N VAL A 94 -13.14 -13.85 -2.83
CA VAL A 94 -12.13 -14.71 -2.21
C VAL A 94 -11.47 -15.58 -3.28
N ASN A 95 -10.15 -15.50 -3.39
CA ASN A 95 -9.32 -16.37 -4.23
C ASN A 95 -8.64 -17.40 -3.31
N VAL A 96 -8.86 -18.68 -3.57
CA VAL A 96 -8.34 -19.76 -2.71
C VAL A 96 -7.38 -20.63 -3.50
N GLY A 97 -6.19 -20.84 -2.95
CA GLY A 97 -5.24 -21.83 -3.47
C GLY A 97 -4.46 -21.41 -4.71
N ASP A 98 -4.67 -20.18 -5.20
CA ASP A 98 -3.78 -19.57 -6.19
C ASP A 98 -2.54 -19.05 -5.45
N LEU A 99 -1.38 -19.61 -5.76
CA LEU A 99 -0.12 -19.35 -5.06
C LEU A 99 0.95 -18.89 -6.07
N ASP A 100 1.75 -17.91 -5.67
CA ASP A 100 2.91 -17.50 -6.46
C ASP A 100 4.07 -18.49 -6.38
N LYS A 101 5.17 -18.17 -7.06
CA LYS A 101 6.40 -18.98 -7.09
C LYS A 101 7.02 -19.24 -5.71
N ASP A 102 6.71 -18.39 -4.73
CA ASP A 102 7.21 -18.45 -3.35
C ASP A 102 6.16 -19.10 -2.42
N CYS A 103 5.16 -19.77 -3.00
CA CYS A 103 4.03 -20.41 -2.31
C CYS A 103 3.14 -19.45 -1.51
N SER A 104 3.20 -18.15 -1.80
CA SER A 104 2.40 -17.12 -1.12
C SER A 104 1.08 -16.92 -1.86
N PRO A 105 -0.08 -16.82 -1.19
CA PRO A 105 -1.37 -16.68 -1.86
C PRO A 105 -1.43 -15.42 -2.71
N GLN A 106 -1.99 -15.53 -3.89
CA GLN A 106 -1.95 -14.50 -4.93
C GLN A 106 -3.34 -14.02 -5.31
N CYS A 107 -3.49 -12.70 -5.44
CA CYS A 107 -4.64 -12.12 -6.11
C CYS A 107 -4.46 -12.23 -7.62
N PRO A 108 -5.53 -12.50 -8.40
CA PRO A 108 -5.39 -12.80 -9.83
C PRO A 108 -4.59 -11.72 -10.56
N GLU A 109 -3.52 -12.10 -11.25
CA GLU A 109 -2.65 -11.15 -11.96
C GLU A 109 -3.42 -10.35 -13.01
N VAL A 110 -4.40 -10.99 -13.67
CA VAL A 110 -5.30 -10.35 -14.64
C VAL A 110 -6.14 -9.20 -14.05
N CYS A 111 -6.25 -9.13 -12.71
CA CYS A 111 -6.94 -8.07 -11.99
C CYS A 111 -6.01 -6.95 -11.51
N TYR A 112 -4.69 -7.11 -11.61
CA TYR A 112 -3.75 -6.07 -11.22
C TYR A 112 -3.75 -4.92 -12.23
N ARG A 113 -3.84 -3.70 -11.72
CA ARG A 113 -3.73 -2.47 -12.48
C ARG A 113 -2.36 -1.88 -12.28
N GLY A 114 -1.67 -1.60 -13.38
CA GLY A 114 -0.43 -0.84 -13.36
C GLY A 114 -0.12 -0.24 -14.72
N GLU A 115 0.77 0.74 -14.76
CA GLU A 115 1.27 1.27 -16.02
C GLU A 115 2.27 0.29 -16.65
N ASP A 116 2.05 -0.02 -17.92
CA ASP A 116 2.98 -0.79 -18.74
C ASP A 116 4.18 0.09 -19.11
N ASP A 117 5.36 -0.33 -18.65
CA ASP A 117 6.63 0.40 -18.79
C ASP A 117 7.03 0.70 -20.24
N TYR A 118 6.53 -0.09 -21.19
CA TYR A 118 6.90 0.06 -22.60
C TYR A 118 5.96 1.02 -23.34
N SER A 119 4.66 0.89 -23.10
CA SER A 119 3.63 1.65 -23.81
C SER A 119 3.17 2.90 -23.08
N GLY A 120 3.49 3.05 -21.79
CA GLY A 120 2.98 4.13 -20.92
C GLY A 120 1.46 4.06 -20.72
N LYS A 121 0.84 2.91 -21.02
CA LYS A 121 -0.59 2.71 -20.90
C LYS A 121 -0.89 1.90 -19.65
N TRP A 122 -1.97 2.26 -18.98
CA TRP A 122 -2.52 1.47 -17.89
C TRP A 122 -3.03 0.13 -18.39
N SER A 123 -2.77 -0.94 -17.63
CA SER A 123 -3.19 -2.29 -17.97
C SER A 123 -4.72 -2.38 -18.13
N GLU A 124 -5.14 -3.15 -19.13
CA GLU A 124 -6.55 -3.49 -19.33
C GLU A 124 -6.91 -4.68 -18.43
N SER A 125 -7.69 -4.45 -17.37
CA SER A 125 -8.18 -5.52 -16.49
C SER A 125 -9.48 -6.15 -17.01
N SER A 126 -9.68 -6.20 -18.32
CA SER A 126 -10.91 -6.73 -18.96
C SER A 126 -11.11 -8.23 -18.72
N GLY A 127 -10.02 -8.97 -18.48
CA GLY A 127 -10.04 -10.37 -18.06
C GLY A 127 -10.22 -10.58 -16.56
N CYS A 128 -10.35 -9.52 -15.76
CA CYS A 128 -10.58 -9.63 -14.33
C CYS A 128 -12.00 -10.09 -14.04
N ASP A 129 -12.13 -11.31 -13.52
CA ASP A 129 -13.37 -11.79 -12.92
C ASP A 129 -13.49 -11.16 -11.51
N GLY A 130 -14.01 -9.95 -11.43
CA GLY A 130 -14.13 -9.17 -10.19
C GLY A 130 -13.86 -7.68 -10.40
N LYS A 131 -13.49 -6.98 -9.33
CA LYS A 131 -12.99 -5.60 -9.43
C LYS A 131 -11.45 -5.62 -9.49
N PRO A 132 -10.84 -4.89 -10.44
CA PRO A 132 -9.38 -4.74 -10.48
C PRO A 132 -8.84 -4.07 -9.21
N PHE A 133 -7.56 -4.30 -8.90
CA PHE A 133 -6.87 -3.72 -7.75
C PHE A 133 -5.56 -3.04 -8.18
N ASP A 134 -5.11 -2.07 -7.39
CA ASP A 134 -3.90 -1.27 -7.66
C ASP A 134 -2.69 -1.79 -6.91
N ILE A 135 -2.87 -2.12 -5.63
CA ILE A 135 -1.80 -2.58 -4.75
C ILE A 135 -2.29 -3.69 -3.83
N SER A 136 -1.35 -4.34 -3.15
CA SER A 136 -1.67 -5.47 -2.29
C SER A 136 -1.05 -5.35 -0.90
N LEU A 137 -1.77 -5.82 0.12
CA LEU A 137 -1.26 -5.95 1.49
C LEU A 137 -1.05 -7.44 1.79
N TRP A 138 0.12 -7.78 2.29
CA TRP A 138 0.57 -9.15 2.50
C TRP A 138 0.97 -9.35 3.97
N PRO A 139 0.01 -9.66 4.85
CA PRO A 139 0.34 -10.01 6.23
C PRO A 139 1.03 -11.39 6.25
N LYS A 140 2.28 -11.43 6.72
CA LYS A 140 3.16 -12.62 6.67
C LYS A 140 3.67 -12.98 8.06
N GLU A 141 3.90 -14.26 8.33
CA GLU A 141 4.44 -14.71 9.62
C GLU A 141 5.95 -14.52 9.72
N ARG A 142 6.42 -14.04 10.88
CA ARG A 142 7.85 -13.90 11.23
C ARG A 142 8.60 -13.08 10.20
N TYR A 143 7.98 -11.98 9.79
CA TYR A 143 8.50 -11.13 8.74
C TYR A 143 8.94 -9.78 9.31
N GLY A 144 9.66 -9.01 8.52
CA GLY A 144 9.83 -7.59 8.79
C GLY A 144 8.71 -6.80 8.11
N GLY A 145 9.11 -5.75 7.41
CA GLY A 145 8.27 -5.10 6.43
C GLY A 145 9.02 -4.95 5.10
N ILE A 146 8.27 -4.97 4.00
CA ILE A 146 8.75 -4.52 2.68
C ILE A 146 7.64 -3.74 2.01
N GLY A 147 7.95 -2.51 1.59
CA GLY A 147 7.10 -1.67 0.78
C GLY A 147 7.73 -1.32 -0.56
N THR A 148 6.95 -1.41 -1.62
CA THR A 148 7.32 -0.92 -2.94
C THR A 148 6.08 -0.69 -3.80
N TYR A 149 6.24 -0.34 -5.08
CA TYR A 149 5.16 0.03 -5.99
C TYR A 149 3.96 -0.94 -5.99
N TRP A 150 4.17 -2.26 -5.84
CA TRP A 150 3.10 -3.26 -5.86
C TRP A 150 2.31 -3.37 -4.54
N GLY A 151 2.79 -2.79 -3.43
CA GLY A 151 2.16 -2.95 -2.13
C GLY A 151 3.09 -3.03 -0.93
N GLN A 152 2.61 -3.72 0.11
CA GLN A 152 3.30 -3.89 1.39
C GLN A 152 3.26 -5.36 1.83
N GLN A 153 4.38 -5.87 2.32
CA GLN A 153 4.48 -7.04 3.19
C GLN A 153 4.76 -6.55 4.60
N VAL A 154 4.08 -7.13 5.59
CA VAL A 154 4.25 -6.78 7.00
C VAL A 154 4.11 -8.01 7.87
N ASP A 155 4.76 -8.00 9.03
CA ASP A 155 4.52 -9.01 10.05
C ASP A 155 3.05 -9.00 10.49
N ILE A 156 2.40 -10.16 10.40
CA ILE A 156 0.99 -10.29 10.73
C ILE A 156 0.72 -10.10 12.23
N ASP A 157 1.63 -10.50 13.12
CA ASP A 157 1.40 -10.38 14.55
C ASP A 157 1.51 -8.92 15.00
N ASP A 158 2.45 -8.15 14.45
CA ASP A 158 2.52 -6.70 14.63
C ASP A 158 1.26 -6.02 14.08
N MET A 159 0.85 -6.34 12.84
CA MET A 159 -0.34 -5.76 12.23
C MET A 159 -1.59 -6.03 13.07
N LEU A 160 -1.81 -7.29 13.46
CA LEU A 160 -2.98 -7.70 14.23
C LEU A 160 -3.00 -7.08 15.63
N GLY A 161 -1.84 -6.96 16.29
CA GLY A 161 -1.71 -6.32 17.60
C GLY A 161 -2.05 -4.83 17.58
N ASN A 162 -1.93 -4.18 16.43
CA ASN A 162 -2.08 -2.73 16.27
C ASN A 162 -3.25 -2.32 15.35
N LEU A 163 -4.14 -3.25 14.94
CA LEU A 163 -5.20 -3.00 13.95
C LEU A 163 -6.12 -1.81 14.23
N ASP A 164 -6.34 -1.48 15.50
CA ASP A 164 -7.21 -0.39 15.92
C ASP A 164 -6.44 0.93 16.20
N ASN A 165 -5.12 0.90 16.13
CA ASN A 165 -4.29 2.08 16.33
C ASN A 165 -4.49 3.09 15.19
N LYS A 166 -4.25 4.36 15.49
CA LYS A 166 -4.29 5.43 14.49
C LYS A 166 -3.24 5.19 13.40
N ILE A 167 -2.02 4.87 13.82
CA ILE A 167 -0.89 4.53 12.96
C ILE A 167 -0.40 3.14 13.37
N LEU A 168 -0.08 2.31 12.38
CA LEU A 168 0.62 1.05 12.56
C LEU A 168 2.06 1.29 12.11
N ASP A 169 3.00 1.44 13.03
CA ASP A 169 4.33 2.00 12.77
C ASP A 169 5.05 1.31 11.61
N VAL A 170 5.12 -0.02 11.62
CA VAL A 170 5.76 -0.82 10.56
C VAL A 170 5.01 -0.67 9.25
N LEU A 171 3.70 -0.88 9.23
CA LEU A 171 2.92 -0.76 8.00
C LEU A 171 2.99 0.65 7.40
N SER A 172 2.89 1.67 8.24
CA SER A 172 2.99 3.07 7.81
C SER A 172 4.38 3.40 7.28
N HIS A 173 5.44 2.78 7.82
CA HIS A 173 6.79 2.87 7.29
C HIS A 173 6.88 2.23 5.90
N GLU A 174 6.35 1.00 5.73
CA GLU A 174 6.30 0.36 4.41
C GLU A 174 5.46 1.15 3.40
N MET A 175 4.43 1.86 3.85
CA MET A 175 3.72 2.82 3.02
C MET A 175 4.58 4.03 2.64
N GLY A 176 5.54 4.48 3.44
CA GLY A 176 6.49 5.49 2.98
C GLY A 176 7.27 5.04 1.74
N HIS A 177 7.60 3.75 1.66
CA HIS A 177 8.25 3.22 0.46
C HIS A 177 7.35 3.17 -0.76
N ILE A 178 6.05 2.86 -0.62
CA ILE A 178 5.13 2.89 -1.79
C ILE A 178 4.90 4.32 -2.29
N PHE A 179 5.08 5.31 -1.39
CA PHE A 179 5.19 6.73 -1.72
C PHE A 179 6.56 7.15 -2.27
N GLY A 180 7.51 6.22 -2.42
CA GLY A 180 8.82 6.47 -3.04
C GLY A 180 9.92 6.97 -2.09
N LEU A 181 9.71 6.94 -0.77
CA LEU A 181 10.72 7.33 0.21
C LEU A 181 11.72 6.18 0.44
N PRO A 182 13.04 6.45 0.54
CA PRO A 182 14.03 5.44 0.93
C PRO A 182 14.07 5.27 2.46
N ASP A 183 14.81 4.27 2.91
CA ASP A 183 15.20 4.11 4.31
C ASP A 183 16.25 5.14 4.71
N PHE A 184 15.89 6.17 5.47
CA PHE A 184 16.86 7.23 5.80
C PHE A 184 17.96 6.78 6.75
N PHE A 185 17.80 5.67 7.46
CA PHE A 185 18.88 5.10 8.28
C PHE A 185 20.00 4.47 7.44
N GLN A 186 19.79 4.29 6.13
CA GLN A 186 20.78 3.80 5.17
C GLN A 186 21.33 4.92 4.26
N GLU A 187 20.79 6.14 4.39
CA GLU A 187 21.10 7.28 3.51
C GLU A 187 21.90 8.36 4.25
N PRO A 188 22.72 9.16 3.54
CA PRO A 188 23.33 10.35 4.11
C PRO A 188 22.25 11.37 4.47
N LYS A 189 22.22 11.79 5.74
CA LYS A 189 21.25 12.75 6.26
C LYS A 189 21.81 14.18 6.21
N PRO A 190 21.05 15.18 5.73
CA PRO A 190 21.48 16.56 5.80
C PRO A 190 21.55 17.07 7.24
N ALA A 191 22.24 18.19 7.46
CA ALA A 191 22.26 18.84 8.76
C ALA A 191 20.83 19.17 9.22
N ASN A 192 20.55 18.97 10.51
CA ASN A 192 19.25 19.19 11.14
C ASN A 192 18.11 18.26 10.66
N PHE A 193 18.42 17.10 10.06
CA PHE A 193 17.42 16.08 9.76
C PHE A 193 16.73 15.62 11.05
N LYS A 194 15.43 15.89 11.18
CA LYS A 194 14.65 15.57 12.38
C LYS A 194 14.18 14.11 12.33
N PRO A 195 14.08 13.42 13.48
CA PRO A 195 13.55 12.07 13.56
C PRO A 195 12.22 11.93 12.80
N CYS A 196 12.08 10.83 12.08
CA CYS A 196 10.95 10.59 11.19
C CYS A 196 10.66 9.10 11.10
N LEU A 197 9.50 8.75 10.56
CA LEU A 197 9.05 7.37 10.47
C LEU A 197 9.98 6.54 9.57
N MET A 198 10.44 7.13 8.47
CA MET A 198 11.35 6.50 7.51
C MET A 198 12.81 6.40 7.99
N ASP A 199 13.13 6.88 9.20
CA ASP A 199 14.44 6.75 9.82
C ASP A 199 14.46 5.61 10.85
N GLY A 200 14.19 4.38 10.39
CA GLY A 200 14.25 3.18 11.24
C GLY A 200 13.25 3.23 12.40
N LEU A 201 12.06 3.79 12.15
CA LEU A 201 11.03 4.01 13.17
C LEU A 201 11.50 4.90 14.34
N ALA A 202 12.43 5.83 14.10
CA ALA A 202 12.82 6.86 15.09
C ALA A 202 11.65 7.77 15.51
N ALA A 203 10.53 7.72 14.79
CA ALA A 203 9.23 8.20 15.21
C ALA A 203 8.15 7.13 14.97
N THR A 204 7.09 7.15 15.78
CA THR A 204 5.96 6.21 15.70
C THR A 204 4.79 6.73 14.85
N THR A 205 4.95 7.89 14.22
CA THR A 205 3.96 8.46 13.30
C THR A 205 4.64 9.22 12.18
N VAL A 206 3.97 9.40 11.05
CA VAL A 206 4.45 10.25 9.94
C VAL A 206 4.74 11.66 10.45
N GLN A 207 5.98 12.13 10.27
CA GLN A 207 6.47 13.42 10.74
C GLN A 207 6.62 14.43 9.60
N ALA A 208 6.92 15.68 9.97
CA ALA A 208 7.20 16.76 9.02
C ALA A 208 8.36 16.45 8.06
N THR A 209 9.39 15.73 8.54
CA THR A 209 10.50 15.27 7.68
C THR A 209 10.01 14.29 6.62
N ASP A 210 9.15 13.33 6.98
CA ASP A 210 8.56 12.38 6.03
C ASP A 210 7.72 13.13 4.99
N GLY A 211 6.86 14.04 5.46
CA GLY A 211 6.02 14.89 4.62
C GLY A 211 6.82 15.79 3.68
N TRP A 212 7.94 16.34 4.13
CA TRP A 212 8.84 17.14 3.29
C TRP A 212 9.42 16.32 2.14
N VAL A 213 9.84 15.08 2.38
CA VAL A 213 10.34 14.21 1.30
C VAL A 213 9.22 13.72 0.40
N LEU A 214 8.05 13.40 0.94
CA LEU A 214 6.86 13.06 0.14
C LEU A 214 6.52 14.18 -0.86
N ARG A 215 6.61 15.44 -0.43
CA ARG A 215 6.42 16.60 -1.33
C ARG A 215 7.46 16.65 -2.44
N ARG A 216 8.71 16.27 -2.17
CA ARG A 216 9.76 16.17 -3.21
C ARG A 216 9.46 15.06 -4.22
N VAL A 217 8.88 13.94 -3.77
CA VAL A 217 8.42 12.89 -4.69
C VAL A 217 7.31 13.43 -5.59
N LEU A 218 6.31 14.12 -5.02
CA LEU A 218 5.26 14.76 -5.82
C LEU A 218 5.83 15.79 -6.79
N ASP A 219 6.79 16.63 -6.37
CA ASP A 219 7.42 17.62 -7.24
C ASP A 219 8.09 16.97 -8.48
N SER A 220 8.76 15.83 -8.28
CA SER A 220 9.41 15.07 -9.37
C SER A 220 8.39 14.41 -10.30
N LYS A 221 7.30 13.87 -9.74
CA LYS A 221 6.25 13.16 -10.48
C LYS A 221 5.25 14.06 -11.20
N LYS A 222 5.00 15.25 -10.66
CA LYS A 222 3.94 16.16 -11.13
C LYS A 222 3.96 16.46 -12.64
N PRO A 223 5.11 16.59 -13.33
CA PRO A 223 5.12 16.78 -14.78
C PRO A 223 4.37 15.70 -15.57
N ASN A 224 4.23 14.49 -15.01
CA ASN A 224 3.50 13.36 -15.62
C ASN A 224 2.01 13.36 -15.27
N PHE A 225 1.55 14.25 -14.38
CA PHE A 225 0.18 14.26 -13.87
C PHE A 225 -0.71 15.26 -14.60
N HIS A 226 -1.92 14.80 -14.93
CA HIS A 226 -2.99 15.60 -15.50
C HIS A 226 -4.19 15.52 -14.56
N PHE A 227 -4.39 16.60 -13.79
CA PHE A 227 -5.51 16.77 -12.87
C PHE A 227 -6.68 17.48 -13.56
#